data_AF-A0A847VEV6-F1
#
_entry.id   AF-A0A847VEV6-F1
#
_cell.length_a   1.000
_cell.length_b   1.000
_cell.length_c   1.000
_cell.angle_alpha   90.00
_cell.angle_beta   90.00
_cell.angle_gamma   90.00
#
_symmetry.space_group_name_H-M   'P 1'
#
loop_
_entity.id
_entity.type
_entity.pdbx_description
1 polymer ?
#
loop_
_entity_poly.entity_id
_entity_poly.type
_entity_poly.pdbx_seq_one_letter_code
_entity_poly.pdbx_strand_id
1 'polypeptide(L)'
;HVVGFTDVDDRGQEGIELGFDRQLVGHAGQRSVVRDRLGRVVEDVGDQLDPVNGADVQLAIDSKVQFFAWQRVRDAVREHNARGGSVVVLDVTTGELLALANYPSFDPGQRRNLSGEQLRNRALTDTFEPGSTMKPFTIALALETGRVTPATAVQTAPGSITITGSTIRDSHPHGVLSVAEVIQKSSNVGTVKIALQMDRREMWEMFTSVGLGQKPRIDFPGAVSGRLRPWKSWRPIEQATMSYGYGLSASLMQLARAYTAFARDGELIPLTIVKRDEALPVAGQRVMSAETARAVRQMLQLAAGPGGTAPKAQALGYSVGGKTGTARKQEGRGYGNKYRAWFVGLAPVSRPRIVVAVMVDEPGKGGYFGGDVAAPVFSQVVQQTLRMLNVPPDIEVKPQIVGQPVPAEIESF
;
A
#
# COMPACT_ATOMS: atom_id res chain seq x y z
N HIS A 1 8.50 1.01 -14.14
CA HIS A 1 7.03 0.87 -13.98
C HIS A 1 6.30 2.20 -13.93
N VAL A 2 6.70 3.16 -13.10
CA VAL A 2 5.97 4.43 -12.97
C VAL A 2 6.06 5.25 -14.27
N VAL A 3 7.27 5.67 -14.67
CA VAL A 3 7.45 6.50 -15.85
C VAL A 3 6.93 5.79 -17.10
N GLY A 4 7.36 4.54 -17.34
CA GLY A 4 6.99 3.80 -18.54
C GLY A 4 8.08 3.90 -19.60
N PHE A 5 7.69 3.82 -20.87
CA PHE A 5 8.56 4.01 -22.02
C PHE A 5 7.73 4.35 -23.27
N THR A 6 8.40 4.90 -24.28
CA THR A 6 7.84 5.18 -25.61
C THR A 6 8.24 4.13 -26.65
N ASP A 7 7.51 4.05 -27.75
CA ASP A 7 7.89 3.24 -28.91
C ASP A 7 8.92 3.95 -29.81
N VAL A 8 9.11 3.45 -31.03
CA VAL A 8 10.05 4.03 -32.01
C VAL A 8 9.56 5.33 -32.63
N ASP A 9 8.26 5.62 -32.52
CA ASP A 9 7.58 6.82 -33.02
C ASP A 9 7.32 7.83 -31.89
N ASP A 10 7.98 7.62 -30.74
CA ASP A 10 7.90 8.42 -29.51
C ASP A 10 6.48 8.52 -28.91
N ARG A 11 5.66 7.48 -29.12
CA ARG A 11 4.34 7.35 -28.48
C ARG A 11 4.45 6.57 -27.19
N GLY A 12 3.80 7.05 -26.14
CA GLY A 12 3.75 6.40 -24.84
C GLY A 12 3.09 5.02 -24.90
N GLN A 13 3.80 4.00 -24.42
CA GLN A 13 3.34 2.60 -24.45
C GLN A 13 2.95 2.08 -23.06
N GLU A 14 3.55 2.61 -22.00
CA GLU A 14 3.31 2.17 -20.63
C GLU A 14 3.40 3.35 -19.65
N GLY A 15 2.90 3.15 -18.43
CA GLY A 15 3.10 4.08 -17.32
C GLY A 15 2.57 5.50 -17.55
N ILE A 16 3.32 6.50 -17.07
CA ILE A 16 3.05 7.93 -17.28
C ILE A 16 3.16 8.31 -18.76
N GLU A 17 4.12 7.75 -19.50
CA GLU A 17 4.24 8.01 -20.95
C GLU A 17 2.91 7.72 -21.65
N LEU A 18 2.29 6.56 -21.40
CA LEU A 18 0.97 6.24 -21.95
C LEU A 18 -0.16 7.06 -21.32
N GLY A 19 -0.13 7.23 -19.99
CA GLY A 19 -1.19 7.91 -19.25
C GLY A 19 -1.34 9.40 -19.64
N PHE A 20 -0.23 10.04 -20.00
CA PHE A 20 -0.11 11.46 -20.31
C PHE A 20 0.37 11.72 -21.74
N ASP A 21 0.36 10.72 -22.64
CA ASP A 21 0.85 10.82 -24.04
C ASP A 21 0.33 12.08 -24.75
N ARG A 22 -0.98 12.37 -24.61
CA ARG A 22 -1.62 13.55 -25.20
C ARG A 22 -1.03 14.88 -24.75
N GLN A 23 -0.54 14.95 -23.52
CA GLN A 23 0.09 16.15 -22.95
C GLN A 23 1.58 16.21 -23.31
N LEU A 24 2.25 15.06 -23.37
CA LEU A 24 3.70 14.95 -23.54
C LEU A 24 4.17 15.05 -25.00
N VAL A 25 3.39 14.55 -25.96
CA VAL A 25 3.85 14.40 -27.37
C VAL A 25 3.95 15.73 -28.14
N GLY A 26 3.19 16.76 -27.74
CA GLY A 26 3.12 18.03 -28.47
C GLY A 26 2.53 17.88 -29.88
N HIS A 27 2.92 18.79 -30.79
CA HIS A 27 2.50 18.78 -32.19
C HIS A 27 3.70 18.97 -33.13
N ALA A 28 3.85 18.06 -34.08
CA ALA A 28 4.89 18.17 -35.10
C ALA A 28 4.66 19.38 -36.00
N GLY A 29 5.75 20.09 -36.32
CA GLY A 29 5.75 21.15 -37.32
C GLY A 29 5.70 20.58 -38.74
N GLN A 30 5.41 21.44 -39.70
CA GLN A 30 5.39 21.09 -41.11
C GLN A 30 6.10 22.18 -41.91
N ARG A 31 6.98 21.76 -42.83
CA ARG A 31 7.52 22.63 -43.87
C ARG A 31 7.45 21.94 -45.22
N SER A 32 7.20 22.71 -46.26
CA SER A 32 7.20 22.23 -47.63
C SER A 32 8.55 22.55 -48.27
N VAL A 33 9.12 21.58 -48.99
CA VAL A 33 10.46 21.69 -49.59
C VAL A 33 10.46 21.19 -51.03
N VAL A 34 11.23 21.84 -51.90
CA VAL A 34 11.55 21.33 -53.24
C VAL A 34 12.81 20.47 -53.13
N ARG A 35 12.72 19.26 -53.69
CA ARG A 35 13.84 18.29 -53.74
C ARG A 35 14.27 18.06 -55.17
N ASP A 36 15.59 17.91 -55.38
CA ASP A 36 16.12 17.47 -56.67
C ASP A 36 15.90 15.96 -56.91
N ARG A 37 16.30 15.46 -58.09
CA ARG A 37 16.18 14.03 -58.44
C ARG A 37 17.03 13.09 -57.56
N LEU A 38 17.95 13.63 -56.77
CA LEU A 38 18.80 12.89 -55.83
C LEU A 38 18.29 13.00 -54.38
N GLY A 39 17.17 13.71 -54.15
CA GLY A 39 16.53 13.85 -52.84
C GLY A 39 17.08 14.98 -51.96
N ARG A 40 17.98 15.83 -52.49
CA ARG A 40 18.53 16.96 -51.74
C ARG A 40 17.53 18.10 -51.71
N VAL A 41 17.39 18.75 -50.55
CA VAL A 41 16.55 19.95 -50.39
C VAL A 41 17.23 21.12 -51.09
N VAL A 42 16.52 21.75 -52.02
CA VAL A 42 17.00 22.88 -52.84
C VAL A 42 16.39 24.19 -52.36
N GLU A 43 15.14 24.17 -51.91
CA GLU A 43 14.39 25.36 -51.51
C GLU A 43 13.29 24.99 -50.50
N ASP A 44 13.08 25.82 -49.48
CA ASP A 44 11.89 25.79 -48.62
C ASP A 44 10.78 26.62 -49.29
N VAL A 45 9.56 26.07 -49.40
CA VAL A 45 8.45 26.69 -50.15
C VAL A 45 7.20 26.75 -49.29
N GLY A 46 6.44 27.85 -49.38
CA GLY A 46 5.16 28.02 -48.69
C GLY A 46 5.30 28.31 -47.20
N ASP A 47 4.16 28.31 -46.50
CA ASP A 47 4.13 28.61 -45.06
C ASP A 47 4.69 27.44 -44.25
N GLN A 48 5.58 27.76 -43.30
CA GLN A 48 6.10 26.83 -42.32
C GLN A 48 5.23 26.88 -41.06
N LEU A 49 4.82 25.70 -40.59
CA LEU A 49 4.22 25.49 -39.28
C LEU A 49 5.32 25.04 -38.33
N ASP A 50 5.63 25.86 -37.33
CA ASP A 50 6.62 25.49 -36.31
C ASP A 50 6.08 24.39 -35.38
N PRO A 51 6.95 23.47 -34.92
CA PRO A 51 6.55 22.45 -33.95
C PRO A 51 6.19 23.09 -32.61
N VAL A 52 5.20 22.49 -31.93
CA VAL A 52 4.81 22.85 -30.56
C VAL A 52 5.28 21.74 -29.64
N ASN A 53 6.15 22.06 -28.68
CA ASN A 53 6.59 21.09 -27.68
C ASN A 53 5.42 20.63 -26.80
N GLY A 54 5.50 19.40 -26.31
CA GLY A 54 4.59 18.93 -25.26
C GLY A 54 4.76 19.70 -23.97
N ALA A 55 3.80 19.51 -23.06
CA ALA A 55 3.84 20.13 -21.74
C ALA A 55 4.45 19.19 -20.70
N ASP A 56 5.28 19.75 -19.82
CA ASP A 56 5.89 19.01 -18.73
C ASP A 56 4.85 18.42 -17.77
N VAL A 57 5.15 17.24 -17.24
CA VAL A 57 4.38 16.58 -16.18
C VAL A 57 5.27 16.40 -14.96
N GLN A 58 5.00 17.18 -13.90
CA GLN A 58 5.71 17.03 -12.64
C GLN A 58 5.05 15.94 -11.79
N LEU A 59 5.76 14.84 -11.54
CA LEU A 59 5.27 13.75 -10.70
C LEU A 59 5.39 14.09 -9.21
N ALA A 60 4.47 13.56 -8.41
CA ALA A 60 4.53 13.62 -6.95
C ALA A 60 5.54 12.63 -6.34
N ILE A 61 6.12 11.76 -7.17
CA ILE A 61 7.13 10.78 -6.78
C ILE A 61 8.38 11.51 -6.28
N ASP A 62 8.74 11.27 -5.03
CA ASP A 62 10.03 11.72 -4.51
C ASP A 62 11.10 10.69 -4.93
N SER A 63 12.07 11.13 -5.72
CA SER A 63 13.09 10.23 -6.29
C SER A 63 13.96 9.55 -5.23
N LYS A 64 14.19 10.18 -4.07
CA LYS A 64 14.97 9.60 -2.97
C LYS A 64 14.15 8.55 -2.23
N VAL A 65 12.88 8.84 -1.94
CA VAL A 65 11.95 7.86 -1.34
C VAL A 65 11.75 6.67 -2.27
N GLN A 66 11.55 6.93 -3.57
CA GLN A 66 11.39 5.94 -4.62
C GLN A 66 12.60 5.01 -4.71
N PHE A 67 13.81 5.57 -4.79
CA PHE A 67 15.04 4.80 -4.84
C PHE A 67 15.20 3.91 -3.61
N PHE A 68 14.98 4.47 -2.41
CA PHE A 68 15.10 3.71 -1.17
C PHE A 68 14.06 2.59 -1.10
N ALA A 69 12.79 2.87 -1.42
CA ALA A 69 11.73 1.87 -1.46
C ALA A 69 12.06 0.71 -2.42
N TRP A 70 12.56 1.03 -3.62
CA TRP A 70 13.00 0.03 -4.59
C TRP A 70 14.17 -0.81 -4.07
N GLN A 71 15.18 -0.18 -3.48
CA GLN A 71 16.34 -0.87 -2.95
C GLN A 71 15.94 -1.86 -1.85
N ARG A 72 15.07 -1.43 -0.92
CA ARG A 72 14.61 -2.27 0.20
C ARG A 72 13.78 -3.46 -0.25
N VAL A 73 12.85 -3.27 -1.19
CA VAL A 73 12.04 -4.41 -1.68
C VAL A 73 12.87 -5.37 -2.52
N ARG A 74 13.82 -4.87 -3.31
CA ARG A 74 14.78 -5.73 -4.04
C ARG A 74 15.59 -6.59 -3.07
N ASP A 75 16.15 -5.98 -2.03
CA ASP A 75 17.00 -6.66 -1.05
C ASP A 75 16.19 -7.75 -0.33
N ALA A 76 14.96 -7.45 0.11
CA ALA A 76 14.07 -8.43 0.73
C ALA A 76 13.68 -9.57 -0.22
N VAL A 77 13.39 -9.29 -1.49
CA VAL A 77 13.09 -10.33 -2.48
C VAL A 77 14.29 -11.28 -2.65
N ARG A 78 15.52 -10.75 -2.68
CA ARG A 78 16.73 -11.56 -2.78
C ARG A 78 17.00 -12.37 -1.52
N GLU A 79 16.90 -11.73 -0.35
CA GLU A 79 17.12 -12.36 0.96
C GLU A 79 16.18 -13.56 1.18
N HIS A 80 14.91 -13.37 0.84
CA HIS A 80 13.87 -14.39 1.02
C HIS A 80 13.70 -15.32 -0.19
N ASN A 81 14.52 -15.19 -1.23
CA ASN A 81 14.38 -15.91 -2.50
C ASN A 81 12.94 -15.87 -3.04
N ALA A 82 12.33 -14.69 -2.99
CA ALA A 82 10.96 -14.47 -3.39
C ALA A 82 10.85 -14.27 -4.91
N ARG A 83 9.64 -14.45 -5.46
CA ARG A 83 9.38 -14.23 -6.90
C ARG A 83 9.35 -12.74 -7.24
N GLY A 84 8.90 -11.90 -6.32
CA GLY A 84 8.81 -10.47 -6.53
C GLY A 84 8.32 -9.72 -5.31
N GLY A 85 8.20 -8.41 -5.41
CA GLY A 85 7.69 -7.57 -4.33
C GLY A 85 7.32 -6.18 -4.81
N SER A 86 6.57 -5.46 -3.97
CA SER A 86 6.09 -4.12 -4.25
C SER A 86 6.08 -3.26 -2.99
N VAL A 87 6.32 -1.96 -3.15
CA VAL A 87 6.19 -0.94 -2.11
C VAL A 87 5.37 0.23 -2.65
N VAL A 88 4.42 0.71 -1.85
CA VAL A 88 3.65 1.93 -2.09
C VAL A 88 3.81 2.84 -0.88
N VAL A 89 4.13 4.12 -1.12
CA VAL A 89 4.25 5.16 -0.09
C VAL A 89 3.33 6.32 -0.49
N LEU A 90 2.40 6.67 0.40
CA LEU A 90 1.42 7.75 0.21
C LEU A 90 1.63 8.84 1.26
N ASP A 91 1.56 10.11 0.87
CA ASP A 91 1.36 11.22 1.81
C ASP A 91 -0.14 11.32 2.16
N VAL A 92 -0.45 11.35 3.46
CA VAL A 92 -1.85 11.33 3.95
C VAL A 92 -2.52 12.70 3.95
N THR A 93 -1.74 13.75 3.79
CA THR A 93 -2.16 15.16 3.76
C THR A 93 -2.60 15.55 2.36
N THR A 94 -1.80 15.18 1.36
CA THR A 94 -1.98 15.58 -0.04
C THR A 94 -2.58 14.48 -0.92
N GLY A 95 -2.51 13.21 -0.49
CA GLY A 95 -2.93 12.06 -1.29
C GLY A 95 -1.93 11.72 -2.40
N GLU A 96 -0.76 12.33 -2.36
CA GLU A 96 0.32 12.13 -3.32
C GLU A 96 0.96 10.76 -3.15
N LEU A 97 1.21 10.11 -4.28
CA LEU A 97 2.01 8.91 -4.38
C LEU A 97 3.49 9.29 -4.38
N LEU A 98 4.13 9.19 -3.20
CA LEU A 98 5.55 9.53 -3.03
C LEU A 98 6.48 8.46 -3.59
N ALA A 99 6.07 7.19 -3.54
CA ALA A 99 6.81 6.10 -4.16
C ALA A 99 5.91 4.93 -4.55
N LEU A 100 6.24 4.33 -5.69
CA LEU A 100 5.66 3.09 -6.20
C LEU A 100 6.78 2.27 -6.85
N ALA A 101 7.26 1.25 -6.13
CA ALA A 101 8.34 0.40 -6.58
C ALA A 101 7.87 -1.06 -6.72
N ASN A 102 8.35 -1.74 -7.77
CA ASN A 102 8.19 -3.18 -7.92
C ASN A 102 9.55 -3.82 -8.22
N TYR A 103 9.71 -5.07 -7.80
CA TYR A 103 10.84 -5.92 -8.19
C TYR A 103 10.30 -7.33 -8.57
N PRO A 104 10.81 -7.99 -9.63
CA PRO A 104 11.81 -7.50 -10.59
C PRO A 104 11.34 -6.26 -11.37
N SER A 105 12.31 -5.49 -11.86
CA SER A 105 12.11 -4.32 -12.72
C SER A 105 12.93 -4.49 -13.99
N PHE A 106 12.77 -3.56 -14.92
CA PHE A 106 13.53 -3.48 -16.17
C PHE A 106 14.24 -2.13 -16.28
N ASP A 107 15.21 -2.05 -17.19
CA ASP A 107 15.83 -0.82 -17.64
C ASP A 107 15.06 -0.28 -18.86
N PRO A 108 14.37 0.86 -18.78
CA PRO A 108 13.60 1.40 -19.89
C PRO A 108 14.49 1.86 -21.06
N GLY A 109 15.78 2.11 -20.85
CA GLY A 109 16.73 2.41 -21.93
C GLY A 109 17.06 1.19 -22.80
N GLN A 110 16.86 -0.02 -22.28
CA GLN A 110 17.11 -1.27 -23.00
C GLN A 110 15.82 -1.80 -23.63
N ARG A 111 15.54 -1.35 -24.87
CA ARG A 111 14.31 -1.67 -25.60
C ARG A 111 14.24 -3.12 -26.15
N ARG A 112 15.27 -3.96 -25.91
CA ARG A 112 15.30 -5.36 -26.34
C ARG A 112 14.74 -6.26 -25.24
N ASN A 113 13.87 -7.20 -25.60
CA ASN A 113 13.30 -8.21 -24.69
C ASN A 113 12.48 -7.63 -23.51
N LEU A 114 11.81 -6.50 -23.72
CA LEU A 114 10.81 -5.97 -22.80
C LEU A 114 9.54 -6.82 -22.85
N SER A 115 9.50 -7.90 -22.07
CA SER A 115 8.30 -8.75 -21.95
C SER A 115 8.13 -9.34 -20.54
N GLY A 116 6.90 -9.78 -20.26
CA GLY A 116 6.60 -10.62 -19.10
C GLY A 116 6.58 -9.89 -17.74
N GLU A 117 7.05 -10.60 -16.72
CA GLU A 117 6.91 -10.26 -15.30
C GLU A 117 7.62 -8.97 -14.87
N GLN A 118 8.62 -8.52 -15.64
CA GLN A 118 9.40 -7.30 -15.33
C GLN A 118 8.65 -6.02 -15.71
N LEU A 119 7.77 -6.02 -16.72
CA LEU A 119 7.01 -4.84 -17.14
C LEU A 119 5.79 -4.59 -16.23
N ARG A 120 5.34 -5.63 -15.55
CA ARG A 120 4.10 -5.64 -14.78
C ARG A 120 4.18 -4.72 -13.55
N ASN A 121 3.34 -3.69 -13.52
CA ASN A 121 3.19 -2.82 -12.36
C ASN A 121 2.32 -3.49 -11.26
N ARG A 122 2.90 -4.46 -10.55
CA ARG A 122 2.21 -5.33 -9.59
C ARG A 122 1.42 -4.58 -8.52
N ALA A 123 1.94 -3.46 -8.03
CA ALA A 123 1.25 -2.65 -7.02
C ALA A 123 -0.14 -2.19 -7.47
N LEU A 124 -0.34 -2.00 -8.78
CA LEU A 124 -1.59 -1.55 -9.41
C LEU A 124 -2.33 -2.66 -10.16
N THR A 125 -1.63 -3.65 -10.70
CA THR A 125 -2.23 -4.68 -11.58
C THR A 125 -2.57 -5.98 -10.85
N ASP A 126 -1.92 -6.28 -9.72
CA ASP A 126 -2.06 -7.58 -9.06
C ASP A 126 -3.10 -7.49 -7.97
N THR A 127 -4.14 -8.31 -8.09
CA THR A 127 -5.11 -8.49 -7.02
C THR A 127 -4.75 -9.70 -6.16
N PHE A 128 -5.01 -9.61 -4.87
CA PHE A 128 -4.93 -10.72 -3.93
C PHE A 128 -6.00 -10.59 -2.85
N GLU A 129 -6.24 -11.68 -2.12
CA GLU A 129 -7.09 -11.63 -0.94
C GLU A 129 -6.37 -10.87 0.18
N PRO A 130 -6.92 -9.73 0.66
CA PRO A 130 -6.24 -8.84 1.59
C PRO A 130 -6.10 -9.40 3.02
N GLY A 131 -6.77 -10.51 3.32
CA GLY A 131 -6.61 -11.25 4.56
C GLY A 131 -6.74 -10.37 5.81
N SER A 132 -5.91 -10.63 6.82
CA SER A 132 -6.00 -9.96 8.14
C SER A 132 -5.87 -8.44 8.09
N THR A 133 -5.40 -7.84 6.98
CA THR A 133 -5.39 -6.38 6.80
C THR A 133 -6.78 -5.77 6.66
N MET A 134 -7.82 -6.59 6.47
CA MET A 134 -9.23 -6.15 6.46
C MET A 134 -9.88 -6.06 7.84
N LYS A 135 -9.36 -6.78 8.84
CA LYS A 135 -9.95 -6.81 10.19
C LYS A 135 -10.15 -5.41 10.79
N PRO A 136 -9.21 -4.45 10.65
CA PRO A 136 -9.40 -3.10 11.14
C PRO A 136 -10.67 -2.42 10.61
N PHE A 137 -11.08 -2.67 9.36
CA PHE A 137 -12.32 -2.10 8.80
C PHE A 137 -13.57 -2.77 9.35
N THR A 138 -13.54 -4.10 9.55
CA THR A 138 -14.62 -4.83 10.22
C THR A 138 -14.82 -4.33 11.66
N ILE A 139 -13.71 -4.16 12.40
CA ILE A 139 -13.76 -3.65 13.77
C ILE A 139 -14.16 -2.18 13.80
N ALA A 140 -13.68 -1.36 12.87
CA ALA A 140 -14.11 0.03 12.74
C ALA A 140 -15.63 0.15 12.59
N LEU A 141 -16.26 -0.67 11.74
CA LEU A 141 -17.72 -0.66 11.58
C LEU A 141 -18.45 -1.03 12.89
N ALA A 142 -17.93 -2.01 13.64
CA ALA A 142 -18.53 -2.42 14.91
C ALA A 142 -18.39 -1.34 16.00
N LEU A 143 -17.28 -0.60 16.01
CA LEU A 143 -17.09 0.58 16.87
C LEU A 143 -18.02 1.73 16.46
N GLU A 144 -18.06 2.05 15.16
CA GLU A 144 -18.85 3.16 14.60
C GLU A 144 -20.34 3.00 14.87
N THR A 145 -20.81 1.76 14.88
CA THR A 145 -22.22 1.44 15.14
C THR A 145 -22.52 1.19 16.62
N GLY A 146 -21.55 1.41 17.51
CA GLY A 146 -21.71 1.30 18.97
C GLY A 146 -21.91 -0.14 19.48
N ARG A 147 -21.67 -1.16 18.65
CA ARG A 147 -21.86 -2.58 19.02
C ARG A 147 -20.79 -3.08 19.97
N VAL A 148 -19.59 -2.50 19.89
CA VAL A 148 -18.46 -2.84 20.76
C VAL A 148 -17.64 -1.59 21.11
N THR A 149 -16.82 -1.70 22.15
CA THR A 149 -15.77 -0.75 22.51
C THR A 149 -14.41 -1.44 22.40
N PRO A 150 -13.27 -0.70 22.41
CA PRO A 150 -11.94 -1.31 22.42
C PRO A 150 -11.73 -2.34 23.55
N ALA A 151 -12.39 -2.16 24.68
CA ALA A 151 -12.29 -3.02 25.86
C ALA A 151 -13.32 -4.15 25.92
N THR A 152 -14.30 -4.19 25.00
CA THR A 152 -15.34 -5.23 25.00
C THR A 152 -14.71 -6.61 24.91
N ALA A 153 -15.08 -7.48 25.85
CA ALA A 153 -14.57 -8.84 25.93
C ALA A 153 -15.22 -9.75 24.86
N VAL A 154 -14.40 -10.55 24.18
CA VAL A 154 -14.81 -11.48 23.13
C VAL A 154 -14.25 -12.85 23.47
N GLN A 155 -15.15 -13.83 23.67
CA GLN A 155 -14.74 -15.21 23.88
C GLN A 155 -14.15 -15.77 22.57
N THR A 156 -12.86 -16.10 22.55
CA THR A 156 -12.20 -16.68 21.36
C THR A 156 -11.81 -18.15 21.52
N ALA A 157 -11.98 -18.73 22.73
CA ALA A 157 -11.78 -20.16 22.94
C ALA A 157 -12.78 -21.00 22.13
N PRO A 158 -12.38 -22.18 21.63
CA PRO A 158 -11.05 -22.80 21.74
C PRO A 158 -10.09 -22.42 20.59
N GLY A 159 -10.20 -21.21 20.02
CA GLY A 159 -9.45 -20.78 18.84
C GLY A 159 -10.04 -21.28 17.52
N SER A 160 -11.28 -21.78 17.54
CA SER A 160 -12.01 -22.14 16.32
C SER A 160 -13.52 -21.88 16.44
N ILE A 161 -14.17 -21.66 15.30
CA ILE A 161 -15.63 -21.49 15.17
C ILE A 161 -16.11 -22.15 13.88
N THR A 162 -17.20 -22.91 13.96
CA THR A 162 -17.81 -23.56 12.79
C THR A 162 -19.07 -22.81 12.36
N ILE A 163 -19.12 -22.41 11.10
CA ILE A 163 -20.25 -21.70 10.48
C ILE A 163 -20.65 -22.46 9.23
N THR A 164 -21.91 -22.91 9.18
CA THR A 164 -22.48 -23.60 8.00
C THR A 164 -21.57 -24.75 7.51
N GLY A 165 -21.04 -25.55 8.44
CA GLY A 165 -20.16 -26.68 8.14
C GLY A 165 -18.70 -26.35 7.83
N SER A 166 -18.29 -25.08 7.81
CA SER A 166 -16.90 -24.66 7.60
C SER A 166 -16.27 -24.18 8.90
N THR A 167 -15.09 -24.69 9.26
CA THR A 167 -14.36 -24.31 10.47
C THR A 167 -13.32 -23.22 10.18
N ILE A 168 -13.47 -22.09 10.87
CA ILE A 168 -12.52 -20.98 10.88
C ILE A 168 -11.64 -21.13 12.12
N ARG A 169 -10.33 -20.93 11.97
CA ARG A 169 -9.33 -21.11 13.03
C ARG A 169 -8.46 -19.88 13.20
N ASP A 170 -8.03 -19.64 14.43
CA ASP A 170 -6.93 -18.75 14.74
C ASP A 170 -5.59 -19.47 14.56
N SER A 171 -4.51 -18.71 14.39
CA SER A 171 -3.15 -19.28 14.33
C SER A 171 -2.74 -19.90 15.65
N HIS A 172 -3.19 -19.31 16.77
CA HIS A 172 -3.01 -19.85 18.11
C HIS A 172 -4.33 -19.72 18.89
N PRO A 173 -4.68 -20.71 19.71
CA PRO A 173 -5.86 -20.62 20.56
C PRO A 173 -5.63 -19.55 21.63
N HIS A 174 -6.66 -18.75 21.85
CA HIS A 174 -6.71 -17.74 22.90
C HIS A 174 -7.97 -17.95 23.75
N GLY A 175 -7.96 -17.37 24.96
CA GLY A 175 -9.13 -17.35 25.85
C GLY A 175 -10.09 -16.22 25.48
N VAL A 176 -10.41 -15.40 26.46
CA VAL A 176 -11.12 -14.14 26.22
C VAL A 176 -10.11 -13.09 25.76
N LEU A 177 -10.43 -12.35 24.70
CA LEU A 177 -9.66 -11.21 24.22
C LEU A 177 -10.55 -9.97 24.21
N SER A 178 -10.01 -8.80 24.56
CA SER A 178 -10.64 -7.52 24.23
C SER A 178 -10.66 -7.29 22.71
N VAL A 179 -11.51 -6.38 22.22
CA VAL A 179 -11.53 -6.01 20.79
C VAL A 179 -10.16 -5.48 20.32
N ALA A 180 -9.47 -4.71 21.17
CA ALA A 180 -8.11 -4.27 20.88
C ALA A 180 -7.14 -5.47 20.72
N GLU A 181 -7.25 -6.47 21.59
CA GLU A 181 -6.44 -7.69 21.49
C GLU A 181 -6.83 -8.57 20.30
N VAL A 182 -8.10 -8.56 19.86
CA VAL A 182 -8.52 -9.24 18.62
C VAL A 182 -7.74 -8.71 17.42
N ILE A 183 -7.51 -7.40 17.33
CA ILE A 183 -6.64 -6.80 16.30
C ILE A 183 -5.16 -7.10 16.58
N GLN A 184 -4.70 -6.95 17.83
CA GLN A 184 -3.30 -7.17 18.22
C GLN A 184 -2.82 -8.59 17.89
N LYS A 185 -3.60 -9.60 18.29
CA LYS A 185 -3.33 -11.03 18.09
C LYS A 185 -3.84 -11.54 16.75
N SER A 186 -4.58 -10.71 16.01
CA SER A 186 -5.15 -11.08 14.72
C SER A 186 -6.07 -12.31 14.81
N SER A 187 -6.98 -12.34 15.79
CA SER A 187 -7.94 -13.44 15.94
C SER A 187 -9.00 -13.39 14.82
N ASN A 188 -9.04 -14.42 13.97
CA ASN A 188 -10.11 -14.65 13.00
C ASN A 188 -11.43 -14.94 13.74
N VAL A 189 -11.40 -15.76 14.79
CA VAL A 189 -12.59 -16.12 15.58
C VAL A 189 -13.23 -14.88 16.20
N GLY A 190 -12.43 -14.03 16.85
CA GLY A 190 -12.91 -12.79 17.45
C GLY A 190 -13.50 -11.84 16.40
N THR A 191 -12.81 -11.67 15.27
CA THR A 191 -13.31 -10.82 14.16
C THR A 191 -14.64 -11.33 13.62
N VAL A 192 -14.76 -12.65 13.39
CA VAL A 192 -15.98 -13.28 12.87
C VAL A 192 -17.14 -13.14 13.86
N LYS A 193 -16.90 -13.35 15.15
CA LYS A 193 -17.95 -13.20 16.18
C LYS A 193 -18.49 -11.77 16.25
N ILE A 194 -17.64 -10.77 16.05
CA ILE A 194 -18.06 -9.36 15.94
C ILE A 194 -18.79 -9.12 14.62
N ALA A 195 -18.27 -9.64 13.51
CA ALA A 195 -18.84 -9.47 12.18
C ALA A 195 -20.27 -10.00 12.05
N LEU A 196 -20.57 -11.14 12.69
CA LEU A 196 -21.90 -11.76 12.67
C LEU A 196 -22.94 -11.00 13.50
N GLN A 197 -22.57 -9.95 14.25
CA GLN A 197 -23.50 -9.05 14.93
C GLN A 197 -23.95 -7.89 14.03
N MET A 198 -23.42 -7.80 12.82
CA MET A 198 -23.69 -6.75 11.84
C MET A 198 -24.46 -7.31 10.64
N ASP A 199 -25.20 -6.46 9.94
CA ASP A 199 -25.83 -6.82 8.67
C ASP A 199 -24.77 -6.91 7.54
N ARG A 200 -24.99 -7.84 6.61
CA ARG A 200 -24.10 -8.04 5.44
C ARG A 200 -23.99 -6.77 4.59
N ARG A 201 -25.07 -5.99 4.50
CA ARG A 201 -25.13 -4.73 3.79
C ARG A 201 -24.23 -3.69 4.43
N GLU A 202 -24.27 -3.52 5.76
CA GLU A 202 -23.42 -2.57 6.49
C GLU A 202 -21.93 -2.87 6.21
N MET A 203 -21.53 -4.15 6.27
CA MET A 203 -20.16 -4.57 5.96
C MET A 203 -19.76 -4.28 4.51
N TRP A 204 -20.67 -4.56 3.57
CA TRP A 204 -20.42 -4.29 2.15
C TRP A 204 -20.32 -2.79 1.86
N GLU A 205 -21.17 -1.97 2.49
CA GLU A 205 -21.12 -0.50 2.38
C GLU A 205 -19.79 0.04 2.93
N MET A 206 -19.34 -0.46 4.08
CA MET A 206 -18.02 -0.12 4.64
C MET A 206 -16.88 -0.46 3.66
N PHE A 207 -16.82 -1.71 3.17
CA PHE A 207 -15.76 -2.13 2.24
C PHE A 207 -15.79 -1.38 0.91
N THR A 208 -16.99 -1.08 0.41
CA THR A 208 -17.18 -0.29 -0.80
C THR A 208 -16.76 1.17 -0.57
N SER A 209 -17.09 1.76 0.58
CA SER A 209 -16.77 3.15 0.91
C SER A 209 -15.26 3.42 0.96
N VAL A 210 -14.45 2.43 1.39
CA VAL A 210 -12.99 2.51 1.38
C VAL A 210 -12.37 2.21 0.00
N GLY A 211 -13.19 1.96 -1.01
CA GLY A 211 -12.81 1.84 -2.42
C GLY A 211 -12.61 0.41 -2.95
N LEU A 212 -13.01 -0.63 -2.20
CA LEU A 212 -12.86 -2.02 -2.64
C LEU A 212 -13.93 -2.40 -3.67
N GLY A 213 -13.54 -3.17 -4.68
CA GLY A 213 -14.41 -3.56 -5.79
C GLY A 213 -14.71 -2.44 -6.78
N GLN A 214 -14.03 -1.29 -6.66
CA GLN A 214 -14.16 -0.15 -7.55
C GLN A 214 -12.83 0.14 -8.24
N LYS A 215 -12.88 0.58 -9.51
CA LYS A 215 -11.67 1.01 -10.22
C LYS A 215 -11.07 2.24 -9.53
N PRO A 216 -9.79 2.20 -9.10
CA PRO A 216 -9.13 3.37 -8.53
C PRO A 216 -9.15 4.54 -9.52
N ARG A 217 -9.53 5.73 -9.03
CA ARG A 217 -9.35 6.98 -9.76
C ARG A 217 -7.92 7.47 -9.53
N ILE A 218 -7.00 6.90 -10.30
CA ILE A 218 -5.60 7.34 -10.38
C ILE A 218 -5.29 7.51 -11.86
N ASP A 219 -4.60 8.58 -12.22
CA ASP A 219 -4.19 8.89 -13.60
C ASP A 219 -3.05 7.97 -14.03
N PHE A 220 -3.32 6.66 -14.02
CA PHE A 220 -2.36 5.62 -14.33
C PHE A 220 -3.05 4.45 -15.07
N PRO A 221 -2.54 4.03 -16.23
CA PRO A 221 -3.13 2.95 -17.00
C PRO A 221 -3.03 1.60 -16.27
N GLY A 222 -4.01 0.71 -16.51
CA GLY A 222 -3.95 -0.67 -16.01
C GLY A 222 -4.28 -0.87 -14.51
N ALA A 223 -4.70 0.17 -13.78
CA ALA A 223 -5.15 0.02 -12.39
C ALA A 223 -6.39 -0.89 -12.29
N VAL A 224 -6.27 -1.99 -11.54
CA VAL A 224 -7.36 -2.97 -11.35
C VAL A 224 -8.36 -2.53 -10.30
N SER A 225 -9.61 -2.97 -10.45
CA SER A 225 -10.70 -2.70 -9.49
C SER A 225 -10.71 -3.64 -8.27
N GLY A 226 -9.99 -4.76 -8.34
CA GLY A 226 -10.23 -5.87 -7.42
C GLY A 226 -11.64 -6.45 -7.60
N ARG A 227 -12.13 -7.16 -6.59
CA ARG A 227 -13.47 -7.77 -6.60
C ARG A 227 -14.10 -7.73 -5.22
N LEU A 228 -15.31 -7.18 -5.15
CA LEU A 228 -16.20 -7.27 -3.99
C LEU A 228 -17.60 -7.61 -4.50
N ARG A 229 -18.12 -8.79 -4.16
CA ARG A 229 -19.45 -9.23 -4.63
C ARG A 229 -20.55 -8.44 -3.91
N PRO A 230 -21.71 -8.17 -4.56
CA PRO A 230 -22.86 -7.55 -3.90
C PRO A 230 -23.32 -8.34 -2.67
N TRP A 231 -23.66 -7.65 -1.58
CA TRP A 231 -24.05 -8.26 -0.31
C TRP A 231 -25.23 -9.23 -0.39
N LYS A 232 -26.15 -9.02 -1.33
CA LYS A 232 -27.34 -9.89 -1.53
C LYS A 232 -26.97 -11.34 -1.83
N SER A 233 -25.77 -11.59 -2.38
CA SER A 233 -25.31 -12.94 -2.68
C SER A 233 -24.51 -13.60 -1.55
N TRP A 234 -24.28 -12.90 -0.43
CA TRP A 234 -23.39 -13.39 0.63
C TRP A 234 -24.16 -14.32 1.56
N ARG A 235 -23.71 -15.55 1.73
CA ARG A 235 -24.15 -16.47 2.81
C ARG A 235 -23.45 -16.10 4.13
N PRO A 236 -23.92 -16.61 5.28
CA PRO A 236 -23.28 -16.33 6.57
C PRO A 236 -21.77 -16.66 6.60
N ILE A 237 -21.37 -17.77 5.97
CA ILE A 237 -19.95 -18.12 5.84
C ILE A 237 -19.16 -17.11 4.99
N GLU A 238 -19.77 -16.51 3.96
CA GLU A 238 -19.11 -15.53 3.11
C GLU A 238 -18.95 -14.18 3.83
N GLN A 239 -19.94 -13.78 4.64
CA GLN A 239 -19.78 -12.63 5.55
C GLN A 239 -18.63 -12.88 6.55
N ALA A 240 -18.60 -14.07 7.14
CA ALA A 240 -17.55 -14.46 8.07
C ALA A 240 -16.16 -14.43 7.41
N THR A 241 -15.97 -15.05 6.24
CA THR A 241 -14.66 -15.06 5.56
C THR A 241 -14.22 -13.67 5.12
N MET A 242 -15.14 -12.84 4.62
CA MET A 242 -14.82 -11.48 4.20
C MET A 242 -14.45 -10.58 5.38
N SER A 243 -14.96 -10.85 6.58
CA SER A 243 -14.62 -10.09 7.80
C SER A 243 -13.12 -10.08 8.11
N TYR A 244 -12.41 -11.15 7.75
CA TYR A 244 -10.96 -11.27 7.88
C TYR A 244 -10.25 -11.38 6.52
N GLY A 245 -10.90 -10.90 5.46
CA GLY A 245 -10.27 -10.59 4.17
C GLY A 245 -10.21 -11.70 3.12
N TYR A 246 -11.03 -12.75 3.23
CA TYR A 246 -11.15 -13.83 2.24
C TYR A 246 -12.50 -13.77 1.51
N GLY A 247 -12.49 -14.02 0.20
CA GLY A 247 -13.68 -13.89 -0.67
C GLY A 247 -13.86 -12.51 -1.32
N LEU A 248 -12.88 -11.62 -1.17
CA LEU A 248 -12.71 -10.36 -1.91
C LEU A 248 -11.26 -10.23 -2.38
N SER A 249 -11.01 -9.38 -3.37
CA SER A 249 -9.65 -9.11 -3.82
C SER A 249 -9.39 -7.61 -3.98
N ALA A 250 -8.15 -7.21 -3.69
CA ALA A 250 -7.68 -5.83 -3.78
C ALA A 250 -6.25 -5.79 -4.31
N SER A 251 -5.84 -4.68 -4.92
CA SER A 251 -4.44 -4.38 -5.18
C SER A 251 -3.72 -3.82 -3.96
N LEU A 252 -2.39 -3.82 -3.97
CA LEU A 252 -1.60 -3.23 -2.90
C LEU A 252 -1.90 -1.71 -2.76
N MET A 253 -2.06 -1.03 -3.90
CA MET A 253 -2.46 0.37 -3.93
C MET A 253 -3.83 0.62 -3.29
N GLN A 254 -4.83 -0.22 -3.57
CA GLN A 254 -6.15 -0.08 -2.96
C GLN A 254 -6.09 -0.23 -1.44
N LEU A 255 -5.27 -1.17 -0.93
CA LEU A 255 -5.08 -1.32 0.51
C LEU A 255 -4.33 -0.14 1.12
N ALA A 256 -3.27 0.37 0.47
CA ALA A 256 -2.58 1.57 0.91
C ALA A 256 -3.55 2.76 1.00
N ARG A 257 -4.38 2.96 -0.04
CA ARG A 257 -5.41 4.00 -0.04
C ARG A 257 -6.39 3.81 1.10
N ALA A 258 -6.92 2.60 1.31
CA ALA A 258 -7.91 2.35 2.36
C ALA A 258 -7.37 2.69 3.75
N TYR A 259 -6.08 2.46 4.02
CA TYR A 259 -5.44 2.80 5.30
C TYR A 259 -5.27 4.31 5.53
N THR A 260 -5.41 5.14 4.49
CA THR A 260 -5.46 6.60 4.67
C THR A 260 -6.65 7.03 5.52
N ALA A 261 -7.76 6.27 5.52
CA ALA A 261 -8.92 6.56 6.37
C ALA A 261 -8.56 6.52 7.86
N PHE A 262 -7.70 5.59 8.29
CA PHE A 262 -7.23 5.55 9.68
C PHE A 262 -6.20 6.63 9.98
N ALA A 263 -5.38 6.97 8.99
CA ALA A 263 -4.36 8.00 9.11
C ALA A 263 -4.94 9.41 9.17
N ARG A 264 -6.09 9.64 8.51
CA ARG A 264 -6.72 10.95 8.32
C ARG A 264 -8.08 11.04 9.03
N ASP A 265 -8.14 10.57 10.28
CA ASP A 265 -9.30 10.75 11.17
C ASP A 265 -10.67 10.40 10.52
N GLY A 266 -10.69 9.31 9.75
CA GLY A 266 -11.87 8.75 9.11
C GLY A 266 -12.15 9.25 7.69
N GLU A 267 -11.26 10.05 7.09
CA GLU A 267 -11.38 10.52 5.71
C GLU A 267 -10.54 9.71 4.73
N LEU A 268 -11.17 9.17 3.69
CA LEU A 268 -10.51 8.54 2.58
C LEU A 268 -10.09 9.59 1.54
N ILE A 269 -8.79 9.78 1.38
CA ILE A 269 -8.25 10.78 0.46
C ILE A 269 -8.25 10.27 -1.00
N PRO A 270 -8.54 11.11 -2.00
CA PRO A 270 -8.23 10.79 -3.40
C PRO A 270 -6.72 10.70 -3.59
N LEU A 271 -6.27 9.79 -4.45
CA LEU A 271 -4.85 9.65 -4.77
C LEU A 271 -4.48 10.44 -6.03
N THR A 272 -3.22 10.86 -6.11
CA THR A 272 -2.65 11.40 -7.35
C THR A 272 -1.20 10.98 -7.52
N ILE A 273 -0.76 10.90 -8.77
CA ILE A 273 0.64 10.68 -9.14
C ILE A 273 1.32 11.96 -9.62
N VAL A 274 0.56 13.03 -9.87
CA VAL A 274 1.04 14.34 -10.29
C VAL A 274 1.22 15.21 -9.04
N LYS A 275 2.30 15.98 -8.99
CA LYS A 275 2.59 16.87 -7.87
C LYS A 275 1.45 17.89 -7.73
N ARG A 276 0.95 18.04 -6.51
CA ARG A 276 -0.05 19.06 -6.16
C ARG A 276 0.63 20.30 -5.61
N ASP A 277 -0.07 21.41 -5.76
CA ASP A 277 0.20 22.59 -4.96
C ASP A 277 -0.17 22.30 -3.50
N GLU A 278 0.81 22.40 -2.62
CA GLU A 278 0.67 22.14 -1.18
C GLU A 278 -0.25 23.15 -0.48
N ALA A 279 -0.49 24.32 -1.09
CA ALA A 279 -1.39 25.33 -0.56
C ALA A 279 -2.88 24.94 -0.67
N LEU A 280 -3.23 23.97 -1.54
CA LEU A 280 -4.62 23.61 -1.78
C LEU A 280 -5.07 22.44 -0.89
N PRO A 281 -6.06 22.64 0.00
CA PRO A 281 -6.55 21.56 0.84
C PRO A 281 -7.22 20.48 -0.02
N VAL A 282 -6.86 19.22 0.23
CA VAL A 282 -7.47 18.07 -0.44
C VAL A 282 -8.63 17.57 0.41
N ALA A 283 -9.85 17.72 -0.10
CA ALA A 283 -11.04 17.15 0.53
C ALA A 283 -11.06 15.62 0.36
N GLY A 284 -11.16 14.90 1.48
CA GLY A 284 -11.41 13.45 1.49
C GLY A 284 -12.89 13.14 1.62
N GLN A 285 -13.27 11.89 1.32
CA GLN A 285 -14.60 11.38 1.63
C GLN A 285 -14.58 10.81 3.06
N ARG A 286 -15.44 11.32 3.95
CA ARG A 286 -15.60 10.73 5.29
C ARG A 286 -16.25 9.35 5.19
N VAL A 287 -15.57 8.33 5.72
CA VAL A 287 -16.01 6.93 5.74
C VAL A 287 -16.26 6.40 7.15
N MET A 288 -15.74 7.09 8.18
CA MET A 288 -16.00 6.82 9.60
C MET A 288 -15.76 8.08 10.44
N SER A 289 -16.18 8.06 11.70
CA SER A 289 -15.86 9.12 12.66
C SER A 289 -14.36 9.19 12.98
N ALA A 290 -13.91 10.37 13.41
CA ALA A 290 -12.54 10.57 13.86
C ALA A 290 -12.22 9.73 15.11
N GLU A 291 -13.20 9.54 15.98
CA GLU A 291 -13.07 8.73 17.19
C GLU A 291 -12.79 7.26 16.85
N THR A 292 -13.62 6.66 15.99
CA THR A 292 -13.41 5.29 15.49
C THR A 292 -12.06 5.15 14.81
N ALA A 293 -11.69 6.08 13.92
CA ALA A 293 -10.42 6.02 13.21
C ALA A 293 -9.21 6.05 14.17
N ARG A 294 -9.24 6.89 15.20
CA ARG A 294 -8.19 6.98 16.22
C ARG A 294 -8.14 5.74 17.10
N ALA A 295 -9.29 5.19 17.52
CA ALA A 295 -9.35 3.94 18.27
C ALA A 295 -8.73 2.79 17.48
N VAL A 296 -9.08 2.63 16.20
CA VAL A 296 -8.46 1.62 15.32
C VAL A 296 -6.96 1.87 15.12
N ARG A 297 -6.54 3.13 15.02
CA ARG A 297 -5.11 3.47 14.91
C ARG A 297 -4.29 3.01 16.11
N GLN A 298 -4.82 3.15 17.33
CA GLN A 298 -4.21 2.63 18.54
C GLN A 298 -4.14 1.10 18.53
N MET A 299 -5.19 0.42 18.08
CA MET A 299 -5.17 -1.05 17.93
C MET A 299 -4.14 -1.52 16.89
N LEU A 300 -3.98 -0.77 15.80
CA LEU A 300 -2.93 -1.00 14.79
C LEU A 300 -1.53 -0.80 15.37
N GLN A 301 -1.34 0.16 16.28
CA GLN A 301 -0.08 0.32 17.02
C GLN A 301 0.22 -0.89 17.90
N LEU A 302 -0.79 -1.42 18.61
CA LEU A 302 -0.63 -2.65 19.40
C LEU A 302 -0.23 -3.83 18.51
N ALA A 303 -0.84 -3.98 17.32
CA ALA A 303 -0.54 -5.06 16.39
C ALA A 303 0.88 -5.01 15.80
N ALA A 304 1.46 -3.81 15.69
CA ALA A 304 2.84 -3.57 15.23
C ALA A 304 3.87 -3.49 16.38
N GLY A 305 3.42 -3.43 17.63
CA GLY A 305 4.25 -3.35 18.82
C GLY A 305 4.60 -4.72 19.44
N PRO A 306 5.32 -4.72 20.57
CA PRO A 306 5.62 -5.94 21.32
C PRO A 306 4.34 -6.70 21.70
N GLY A 307 4.37 -8.02 21.56
CA GLY A 307 3.19 -8.86 21.77
C GLY A 307 2.15 -8.84 20.64
N GLY A 308 2.32 -7.98 19.63
CA GLY A 308 1.53 -7.98 18.40
C GLY A 308 2.04 -8.98 17.35
N THR A 309 1.35 -9.02 16.21
CA THR A 309 1.71 -9.91 15.08
C THR A 309 2.89 -9.44 14.22
N ALA A 310 3.36 -8.20 14.37
CA ALA A 310 4.42 -7.66 13.51
C ALA A 310 5.38 -6.69 14.24
N PRO A 311 6.05 -7.13 15.34
CA PRO A 311 6.99 -6.27 16.08
C PRO A 311 8.16 -5.76 15.23
N LYS A 312 8.54 -6.49 14.17
CA LYS A 312 9.59 -6.07 13.23
C LYS A 312 9.20 -4.84 12.37
N ALA A 313 7.95 -4.37 12.45
CA ALA A 313 7.52 -3.14 11.78
C ALA A 313 7.99 -1.87 12.51
N GLN A 314 8.44 -1.98 13.77
CA GLN A 314 8.88 -0.83 14.57
C GLN A 314 9.99 -0.04 13.85
N ALA A 315 9.81 1.28 13.75
CA ALA A 315 10.77 2.19 13.13
C ALA A 315 11.45 3.03 14.22
N LEU A 316 12.77 3.13 14.18
CA LEU A 316 13.53 3.87 15.18
C LEU A 316 13.13 5.36 15.20
N GLY A 317 12.65 5.83 16.35
CA GLY A 317 12.22 7.21 16.58
C GLY A 317 10.76 7.52 16.19
N TYR A 318 10.03 6.57 15.61
CA TYR A 318 8.67 6.82 15.15
C TYR A 318 7.70 5.75 15.64
N SER A 319 6.55 6.17 16.15
CA SER A 319 5.45 5.28 16.44
C SER A 319 4.84 4.78 15.14
N VAL A 320 4.64 3.46 15.05
CA VAL A 320 4.08 2.82 13.86
C VAL A 320 2.83 2.04 14.23
N GLY A 321 1.84 2.07 13.35
CA GLY A 321 0.66 1.24 13.45
C GLY A 321 0.42 0.54 12.13
N GLY A 322 0.10 -0.74 12.16
CA GLY A 322 -0.18 -1.46 10.92
C GLY A 322 -0.60 -2.89 11.14
N LYS A 323 -0.89 -3.57 10.04
CA LYS A 323 -1.34 -4.95 10.05
C LYS A 323 -0.61 -5.75 8.99
N THR A 324 -0.18 -6.93 9.40
CA THR A 324 0.29 -7.97 8.48
C THR A 324 -0.87 -8.78 7.91
N GLY A 325 -0.73 -9.16 6.64
CA GLY A 325 -1.50 -10.21 5.99
C GLY A 325 -0.58 -11.27 5.39
N THR A 326 -1.09 -12.49 5.33
CA THR A 326 -0.45 -13.61 4.65
C THR A 326 -1.58 -14.46 4.08
N ALA A 327 -1.54 -14.71 2.77
CA ALA A 327 -2.50 -15.61 2.12
C ALA A 327 -1.78 -16.63 1.26
N ARG A 328 -2.39 -17.80 1.14
CA ARG A 328 -2.02 -18.78 0.14
C ARG A 328 -2.44 -18.27 -1.22
N LYS A 329 -1.57 -18.43 -2.22
CA LYS A 329 -1.91 -18.09 -3.60
C LYS A 329 -2.90 -19.10 -4.13
N GLN A 330 -3.89 -18.60 -4.86
CA GLN A 330 -4.81 -19.44 -5.60
C GLN A 330 -4.08 -20.09 -6.78
N GLU A 331 -4.17 -21.40 -6.91
CA GLU A 331 -3.65 -22.19 -8.02
C GLU A 331 -4.82 -23.00 -8.63
N GLY A 332 -5.20 -22.65 -9.86
CA GLY A 332 -6.39 -23.21 -10.50
C GLY A 332 -7.67 -22.94 -9.70
N ARG A 333 -8.38 -24.00 -9.30
CA ARG A 333 -9.61 -23.91 -8.47
C ARG A 333 -9.34 -23.92 -6.95
N GLY A 334 -8.09 -24.14 -6.52
CA GLY A 334 -7.72 -24.32 -5.12
C GLY A 334 -6.61 -23.38 -4.64
N TYR A 335 -6.02 -23.69 -3.49
CA TYR A 335 -4.87 -22.97 -2.94
C TYR A 335 -3.60 -23.80 -3.06
N GLY A 336 -2.53 -23.19 -3.54
CA GLY A 336 -1.21 -23.80 -3.63
C GLY A 336 -0.42 -23.74 -2.31
N ASN A 337 0.83 -24.23 -2.37
CA ASN A 337 1.80 -24.13 -1.27
C ASN A 337 2.60 -22.82 -1.28
N LYS A 338 2.23 -21.90 -2.16
CA LYS A 338 2.87 -20.59 -2.31
C LYS A 338 2.13 -19.55 -1.50
N TYR A 339 2.87 -18.65 -0.87
CA TYR A 339 2.33 -17.60 -0.02
C TYR A 339 2.60 -16.23 -0.62
N ARG A 340 1.73 -15.29 -0.32
CA ARG A 340 2.00 -13.86 -0.48
C ARG A 340 1.98 -13.24 0.90
N ALA A 341 2.98 -12.41 1.19
CA ALA A 341 3.20 -11.81 2.49
C ALA A 341 3.14 -10.28 2.34
N TRP A 342 2.39 -9.59 3.17
CA TRP A 342 2.33 -8.13 3.12
C TRP A 342 2.15 -7.50 4.49
N PHE A 343 2.48 -6.22 4.54
CA PHE A 343 2.26 -5.35 5.68
C PHE A 343 1.79 -3.99 5.18
N VAL A 344 0.74 -3.47 5.78
CA VAL A 344 0.23 -2.11 5.51
C VAL A 344 0.16 -1.36 6.83
N GLY A 345 0.69 -0.15 6.87
CA GLY A 345 0.72 0.64 8.08
C GLY A 345 0.87 2.12 7.81
N LEU A 346 0.88 2.88 8.89
CA LEU A 346 0.98 4.33 8.93
C LEU A 346 1.97 4.75 10.00
N ALA A 347 2.53 5.95 9.81
CA ALA A 347 3.43 6.56 10.76
C ALA A 347 3.49 8.10 10.59
N PRO A 348 3.76 8.85 11.67
CA PRO A 348 3.64 8.44 13.07
C PRO A 348 2.19 8.07 13.47
N VAL A 349 1.96 7.33 14.56
CA VAL A 349 0.59 6.98 15.02
C VAL A 349 -0.14 8.21 15.57
N SER A 350 0.56 9.04 16.35
CA SER A 350 0.01 10.24 16.99
C SER A 350 -0.52 11.25 15.96
N ARG A 351 0.32 11.58 14.97
CA ARG A 351 0.01 12.48 13.86
C ARG A 351 0.53 11.88 12.55
N PRO A 352 -0.27 11.03 11.89
CA PRO A 352 0.15 10.32 10.68
C PRO A 352 0.56 11.28 9.56
N ARG A 353 1.64 10.93 8.86
CA ARG A 353 2.16 11.66 7.70
C ARG A 353 2.21 10.80 6.46
N ILE A 354 2.50 9.51 6.62
CA ILE A 354 2.57 8.57 5.50
C ILE A 354 1.78 7.29 5.79
N VAL A 355 1.28 6.68 4.72
CA VAL A 355 0.89 5.27 4.69
C VAL A 355 1.87 4.51 3.81
N VAL A 356 2.38 3.39 4.30
CA VAL A 356 3.28 2.51 3.55
C VAL A 356 2.68 1.12 3.47
N ALA A 357 2.64 0.57 2.27
CA ALA A 357 2.22 -0.79 2.00
C ALA A 357 3.35 -1.55 1.31
N VAL A 358 3.69 -2.72 1.84
CA VAL A 358 4.75 -3.59 1.33
C VAL A 358 4.19 -4.97 1.06
N MET A 359 4.52 -5.54 -0.09
CA MET A 359 4.22 -6.91 -0.47
C MET A 359 5.49 -7.64 -0.90
N VAL A 360 5.64 -8.89 -0.49
CA VAL A 360 6.61 -9.85 -1.00
C VAL A 360 5.87 -11.10 -1.45
N ASP A 361 6.04 -11.47 -2.72
CA ASP A 361 5.32 -12.54 -3.40
C ASP A 361 6.16 -13.81 -3.48
N GLU A 362 5.61 -14.93 -3.02
CA GLU A 362 6.24 -16.26 -3.00
C GLU A 362 7.60 -16.29 -2.26
N PRO A 363 7.72 -15.78 -1.01
CA PRO A 363 8.98 -15.91 -0.25
C PRO A 363 9.30 -17.40 -0.01
N GLY A 364 10.52 -17.81 -0.34
CA GLY A 364 10.98 -19.20 -0.27
C GLY A 364 11.92 -19.53 0.89
N LYS A 365 12.48 -18.51 1.58
CA LYS A 365 13.48 -18.68 2.66
C LYS A 365 13.21 -17.72 3.82
N GLY A 366 13.50 -18.16 5.05
CA GLY A 366 13.55 -17.27 6.23
C GLY A 366 12.19 -16.88 6.82
N GLY A 367 11.13 -17.63 6.48
CA GLY A 367 9.75 -17.36 6.91
C GLY A 367 8.88 -16.87 5.75
N TYR A 368 7.56 -16.95 5.93
CA TYR A 368 6.58 -16.56 4.91
C TYR A 368 5.47 -15.64 5.46
N PHE A 369 5.51 -15.31 6.76
CA PHE A 369 4.55 -14.40 7.35
C PHE A 369 4.91 -12.95 7.01
N GLY A 370 3.90 -12.11 6.77
CA GLY A 370 4.12 -10.70 6.44
C GLY A 370 4.80 -9.92 7.57
N GLY A 371 4.62 -10.33 8.82
CA GLY A 371 5.34 -9.78 9.97
C GLY A 371 6.84 -10.09 9.97
N ASP A 372 7.28 -11.13 9.26
CA ASP A 372 8.69 -11.51 9.16
C ASP A 372 9.35 -10.96 7.91
N VAL A 373 8.61 -10.92 6.79
CA VAL A 373 9.17 -10.64 5.46
C VAL A 373 8.89 -9.21 5.01
N ALA A 374 7.66 -8.71 5.19
CA ALA A 374 7.26 -7.40 4.68
C ALA A 374 7.40 -6.27 5.74
N ALA A 375 7.21 -6.60 7.02
CA ALA A 375 7.31 -5.62 8.10
C ALA A 375 8.72 -5.00 8.28
N PRO A 376 9.86 -5.73 8.14
CA PRO A 376 11.17 -5.10 8.19
C PRO A 376 11.41 -4.07 7.08
N VAL A 377 10.93 -4.37 5.86
CA VAL A 377 10.98 -3.43 4.73
C VAL A 377 10.16 -2.19 5.04
N PHE A 378 8.95 -2.36 5.59
CA PHE A 378 8.11 -1.25 6.04
C PHE A 378 8.85 -0.36 7.05
N SER A 379 9.45 -0.95 8.09
CA SER A 379 10.19 -0.22 9.14
C SER A 379 11.27 0.68 8.53
N GLN A 380 12.09 0.12 7.65
CA GLN A 380 13.20 0.82 7.02
C GLN A 380 12.70 1.95 6.11
N VAL A 381 11.67 1.69 5.30
CA VAL A 381 11.08 2.68 4.38
C VAL A 381 10.45 3.83 5.17
N VAL A 382 9.70 3.55 6.24
CA VAL A 382 9.10 4.57 7.11
C VAL A 382 10.18 5.45 7.72
N GLN A 383 11.21 4.85 8.32
CA GLN A 383 12.28 5.60 9.00
C GLN A 383 12.95 6.60 8.05
N GLN A 384 13.29 6.18 6.84
CA GLN A 384 13.95 7.07 5.87
C GLN A 384 13.00 8.10 5.28
N THR A 385 11.77 7.69 4.94
CA THR A 385 10.77 8.61 4.37
C THR A 385 10.46 9.74 5.33
N LEU A 386 10.20 9.43 6.61
CA LEU A 386 9.87 10.46 7.60
C LEU A 386 11.04 11.42 7.87
N ARG A 387 12.28 10.93 7.83
CA ARG A 387 13.47 11.79 7.89
C ARG A 387 13.59 12.71 6.68
N MET A 388 13.36 12.19 5.47
CA MET A 388 13.38 12.97 4.23
C MET A 388 12.28 14.04 4.21
N LEU A 389 11.11 13.73 4.79
CA LEU A 389 9.99 14.66 4.95
C LEU A 389 10.16 15.61 6.16
N ASN A 390 11.31 15.58 6.84
CA ASN A 390 11.59 16.37 8.05
C ASN A 390 10.51 16.24 9.14
N VAL A 391 9.92 15.05 9.28
CA VAL A 391 8.95 14.77 10.33
C VAL A 391 9.70 14.49 11.62
N PRO A 392 9.46 15.23 12.71
CA PRO A 392 10.15 15.01 13.97
C PRO A 392 9.81 13.63 14.55
N PRO A 393 10.77 12.92 15.15
CA PRO A 393 10.52 11.72 15.94
C PRO A 393 9.46 11.96 17.03
N ASP A 394 8.52 11.03 17.20
CA ASP A 394 7.49 11.08 18.25
C ASP A 394 7.68 10.01 19.34
N ILE A 395 8.74 9.21 19.22
CA ILE A 395 9.24 8.32 20.26
C ILE A 395 10.65 8.75 20.62
N GLU A 396 10.97 8.77 21.91
CA GLU A 396 12.33 9.03 22.39
C GLU A 396 13.33 8.06 21.75
N VAL A 397 14.30 8.62 21.02
CA VAL A 397 15.48 7.88 20.57
C VAL A 397 16.50 7.99 21.69
N LYS A 398 16.69 6.93 22.48
CA LYS A 398 17.83 6.89 23.40
C LYS A 398 19.12 6.99 22.58
N PRO A 399 19.93 8.05 22.71
CA PRO A 399 21.17 8.15 21.96
C PRO A 399 22.10 7.03 22.44
N GLN A 400 22.50 6.14 21.52
CA GLN A 400 23.65 5.25 21.76
C GLN A 400 24.95 6.03 21.53
N ILE A 401 25.14 7.12 22.26
CA ILE A 401 26.47 7.73 22.39
C ILE A 401 27.06 7.11 23.65
N VAL A 402 27.76 5.97 23.50
CA VAL A 402 28.73 5.55 24.50
C VAL A 402 29.97 6.41 24.27
N GLY A 403 29.92 7.66 24.75
CA GLY A 403 31.14 8.41 24.93
C GLY A 403 31.96 7.65 25.97
N GLN A 404 33.11 7.09 25.59
CA GLN A 404 34.09 6.74 26.61
C GLN A 404 34.43 8.04 27.33
N PRO A 405 34.21 8.15 28.65
CA PRO A 405 34.71 9.29 29.39
C PRO A 405 36.23 9.26 29.26
N VAL A 406 36.78 10.15 28.45
CA VAL A 406 38.22 10.41 28.46
C VAL A 406 38.52 11.02 29.82
N PRO A 407 39.49 10.49 30.59
CA PRO A 407 39.85 11.07 31.87
C PRO A 407 40.20 12.56 31.68
N ALA A 408 39.63 13.43 32.50
CA ALA A 408 40.05 14.82 32.54
C ALA A 408 41.50 14.86 33.03
N GLU A 409 42.41 15.36 32.20
CA GLU A 409 43.74 15.74 32.65
C GLU A 409 43.61 16.96 33.56
N ILE A 410 44.08 16.81 34.80
CA ILE A 410 44.20 17.91 35.73
C ILE A 410 45.50 18.62 35.36
N GLU A 411 45.40 19.74 34.65
CA GLU A 411 46.51 20.69 34.54
C GLU A 411 46.60 21.50 35.85
N SER A 412 47.76 21.41 36.51
CA SER A 412 48.15 22.33 37.56
C SER A 412 48.83 23.55 36.93
N PHE A 413 48.33 24.74 37.21
CA PHE A 413 49.07 25.99 36.99
C PHE A 413 50.12 26.20 38.08
#